data_AF-A0AAJ4ANU8-F1
#
_entry.id   AF-A0AAJ4ANU8-F1
#
_cell.length_a   1.000
_cell.length_b   1.000
_cell.length_c   1.000
_cell.angle_alpha   90.00
_cell.angle_beta   90.00
_cell.angle_gamma   90.00
#
_symmetry.space_group_name_H-M   'P 1'
#
loop_
_entity.id
_entity.type
_entity.pdbx_description
1 polymer ?
#
loop_
_entity_poly.entity_id
_entity_poly.type
_entity_poly.pdbx_seq_one_letter_code
_entity_poly.pdbx_strand_id
1 'polypeptide(L)'
;MKPTNLKKLSKQFWGFGLLVGALGASLITSVITLWELIENPGEIFRNAQGVNWSFVFDTASSWFIPSFLYLALISAIAHLSISALTRGLNKSSQGKNKTKAD
;
A
#
# COMPACT_ATOMS: atom_id res chain seq x y z
N MET A 1 8.55 0.85 28.02
CA MET A 1 7.26 0.59 27.33
C MET A 1 6.89 -0.87 27.57
N LYS A 2 5.68 -1.20 28.04
CA LYS A 2 5.28 -2.62 28.25
C LYS A 2 5.34 -3.41 26.92
N PRO A 3 5.80 -4.67 26.91
CA PRO A 3 5.97 -5.47 25.69
C PRO A 3 4.66 -5.67 24.90
N THR A 4 3.52 -5.57 25.57
CA THR A 4 2.18 -5.62 24.95
C THR A 4 1.89 -4.43 24.03
N ASN A 5 2.47 -3.25 24.29
CA ASN A 5 2.28 -2.06 23.45
C ASN A 5 3.09 -2.11 22.16
N LEU A 6 4.25 -2.78 22.16
CA LEU A 6 5.10 -2.92 20.96
C LEU A 6 4.44 -3.81 19.90
N LYS A 7 3.87 -4.95 20.32
CA LYS A 7 3.15 -5.87 19.41
C LYS A 7 1.89 -5.25 18.81
N LYS A 8 1.19 -4.40 19.57
CA LYS A 8 -0.01 -3.69 19.08
C LYS A 8 0.35 -2.66 18.01
N LEU A 9 1.43 -1.91 18.24
CA LEU A 9 1.92 -0.91 17.29
C LEU A 9 2.42 -1.53 15.99
N SER A 10 3.17 -2.64 16.06
CA SER A 10 3.66 -3.32 14.87
C SER A 10 2.53 -3.92 14.01
N LYS A 11 1.50 -4.49 14.65
CA LYS A 11 0.34 -5.04 13.93
C LYS A 11 -0.45 -3.96 13.20
N GLN A 12 -0.62 -2.78 13.80
CA GLN A 12 -1.29 -1.65 13.15
C GLN A 12 -0.46 -1.07 11.99
N PHE A 13 0.86 -0.99 12.16
CA PHE A 13 1.79 -0.55 11.13
C PHE A 13 1.74 -1.45 9.89
N TRP A 14 1.94 -2.76 10.08
CA TRP A 14 1.90 -3.73 8.98
C TRP A 14 0.50 -3.86 8.39
N GLY A 15 -0.54 -3.85 9.22
CA GLY A 15 -1.93 -3.94 8.75
C GLY A 15 -2.32 -2.79 7.81
N PHE A 16 -1.95 -1.56 8.16
CA PHE A 16 -2.19 -0.40 7.29
C PHE A 16 -1.43 -0.51 5.98
N GLY A 17 -0.13 -0.83 6.06
CA GLY A 17 0.71 -0.96 4.87
C GLY A 17 0.22 -2.04 3.91
N LEU A 18 -0.04 -3.23 4.43
CA LEU A 18 -0.54 -4.36 3.63
C LEU A 18 -1.90 -4.07 3.01
N LEU A 19 -2.81 -3.38 3.71
CA LEU A 19 -4.12 -3.02 3.17
C LEU A 19 -3.99 -2.02 2.02
N VAL A 20 -3.24 -0.93 2.21
CA VAL A 20 -3.01 0.08 1.16
C VAL A 20 -2.27 -0.53 -0.02
N GLY A 21 -1.25 -1.35 0.25
CA GLY A 21 -0.52 -2.09 -0.77
C GLY A 21 -1.41 -3.01 -1.59
N ALA A 22 -2.26 -3.81 -0.93
CA ALA A 22 -3.17 -4.72 -1.61
C ALA A 22 -4.19 -3.97 -2.49
N LEU A 23 -4.83 -2.94 -1.94
CA LEU A 23 -5.83 -2.16 -2.68
C LEU A 23 -5.20 -1.40 -3.86
N GLY A 24 -4.09 -0.70 -3.62
CA GLY A 24 -3.42 0.08 -4.66
C GLY A 24 -2.81 -0.80 -5.74
N ALA A 25 -2.16 -1.91 -5.38
CA ALA A 25 -1.62 -2.85 -6.35
C ALA A 25 -2.71 -3.53 -7.17
N SER A 26 -3.84 -3.90 -6.54
CA SER A 26 -4.99 -4.47 -7.26
C SER A 26 -5.55 -3.48 -8.28
N LEU A 27 -5.68 -2.20 -7.91
CA LEU A 27 -6.17 -1.15 -8.80
C LEU A 27 -5.23 -0.95 -10.01
N ILE A 28 -3.93 -0.76 -9.75
CA ILE A 28 -2.92 -0.57 -10.81
C ILE A 28 -2.92 -1.78 -11.76
N THR A 29 -2.86 -2.98 -11.19
CA THR A 29 -2.83 -4.23 -11.96
C THR A 29 -4.07 -4.38 -12.81
N SER A 30 -5.26 -4.11 -12.24
CA SER A 30 -6.53 -4.22 -12.97
C SER A 30 -6.59 -3.24 -14.13
N VAL A 31 -6.17 -1.99 -13.93
CA VAL A 31 -6.14 -0.98 -15.00
C VAL A 31 -5.24 -1.44 -16.15
N ILE A 32 -4.03 -1.90 -15.84
CA ILE A 32 -3.05 -2.28 -16.86
C ILE A 32 -3.47 -3.56 -17.58
N THR A 33 -3.88 -4.60 -16.86
CA THR A 33 -4.33 -5.86 -17.49
C THR A 33 -5.57 -5.68 -18.34
N LEU A 34 -6.55 -4.89 -17.90
CA LEU A 34 -7.74 -4.59 -18.71
C LEU A 34 -7.37 -3.77 -19.95
N TRP A 35 -6.48 -2.80 -19.81
CA TRP A 35 -5.99 -2.02 -20.94
C TRP A 35 -5.32 -2.94 -21.97
N GLU A 36 -4.36 -3.76 -21.55
CA GLU A 36 -3.63 -4.68 -22.44
C GLU A 36 -4.56 -5.71 -23.10
N LEU A 37 -5.58 -6.19 -22.38
CA LEU A 37 -6.59 -7.10 -22.91
C LEU A 37 -7.50 -6.44 -23.97
N ILE A 38 -7.80 -5.15 -23.82
CA ILE A 38 -8.60 -4.38 -24.78
C ILE A 38 -7.80 -4.06 -26.02
N GLU A 39 -6.58 -3.55 -25.85
CA GLU A 39 -5.68 -3.16 -26.94
C GLU A 39 -5.19 -4.39 -27.72
N ASN A 40 -4.97 -5.50 -27.02
CA ASN A 40 -4.61 -6.79 -27.59
C ASN A 40 -3.43 -6.72 -28.59
N PRO A 41 -2.27 -6.20 -28.16
CA PRO A 41 -1.11 -6.04 -29.03
C PRO A 41 -0.69 -7.39 -29.63
N GLY A 42 -0.64 -7.46 -30.97
CA GLY A 42 -0.21 -8.68 -31.67
C GLY A 42 -1.11 -9.90 -31.43
N GLU A 43 -2.36 -9.70 -30.99
CA GLU A 43 -3.33 -10.76 -30.73
C GLU A 43 -2.92 -11.79 -29.65
N ILE A 44 -1.99 -11.42 -28.77
CA ILE A 44 -1.48 -12.35 -27.74
C ILE A 44 -2.47 -12.57 -26.58
N PHE A 45 -3.31 -11.58 -26.28
CA PHE A 45 -4.26 -11.63 -25.16
C PHE A 45 -5.60 -12.25 -25.56
N ARG A 46 -6.05 -11.99 -26.80
CA ARG A 46 -7.24 -12.62 -27.40
C ARG A 46 -7.03 -12.86 -28.89
N ASN A 47 -7.45 -14.04 -29.35
CA ASN A 47 -7.40 -14.44 -30.75
C ASN A 47 -8.66 -15.25 -31.12
N ALA A 48 -8.67 -15.85 -32.30
CA ALA A 48 -9.79 -16.66 -32.79
C ALA A 48 -10.13 -17.87 -31.90
N GLN A 49 -9.18 -18.33 -31.08
CA GLN A 49 -9.34 -19.44 -30.14
C GLN A 49 -9.84 -18.99 -28.76
N GLY A 50 -9.91 -17.67 -28.50
CA GLY A 50 -10.42 -17.08 -27.27
C GLY A 50 -9.39 -16.22 -26.54
N VAL A 51 -9.57 -16.08 -25.22
CA VAL A 51 -8.68 -15.29 -24.36
C VAL A 51 -7.53 -16.17 -23.86
N ASN A 52 -6.30 -15.70 -24.02
CA ASN A 52 -5.11 -16.36 -23.48
C ASN A 52 -4.90 -15.94 -22.01
N TRP A 53 -5.52 -16.69 -21.10
CA TRP A 53 -5.43 -16.43 -19.66
C TRP A 53 -4.02 -16.54 -19.08
N SER A 54 -3.10 -17.27 -19.73
CA SER A 54 -1.70 -17.34 -19.29
C SER A 54 -1.05 -15.96 -19.38
N PHE A 55 -1.16 -15.29 -20.54
CA PHE A 55 -0.62 -13.94 -20.71
C PHE A 55 -1.31 -12.93 -19.79
N VAL A 56 -2.64 -13.02 -19.64
CA VAL A 56 -3.37 -12.14 -18.72
C VAL A 56 -2.85 -12.29 -17.28
N PHE A 57 -2.63 -13.53 -16.83
CA PHE A 57 -2.11 -13.81 -15.48
C PHE A 57 -0.64 -13.41 -15.32
N ASP A 58 0.19 -13.62 -16.34
CA ASP A 58 1.60 -13.23 -16.34
C ASP A 58 1.75 -11.70 -16.27
N THR A 59 0.96 -10.95 -17.04
CA THR A 59 0.87 -9.49 -16.90
C THR A 59 0.37 -9.13 -15.50
N ALA A 60 -0.72 -9.74 -15.03
CA ALA A 60 -1.31 -9.41 -13.74
C ALA A 60 -0.30 -9.57 -12.59
N SER A 61 0.38 -10.71 -12.53
CA SER A 61 1.34 -11.02 -11.49
C SER A 61 2.59 -10.14 -11.58
N SER A 62 3.06 -9.85 -12.79
CA SER A 62 4.22 -8.96 -13.04
C SER A 62 3.98 -7.54 -12.57
N TRP A 63 2.75 -7.03 -12.66
CA TRP A 63 2.40 -5.71 -12.15
C TRP A 63 2.00 -5.72 -10.67
N PHE A 64 1.31 -6.76 -10.21
CA PHE A 64 0.80 -6.84 -8.85
C PHE A 64 1.91 -6.96 -7.81
N ILE A 65 2.83 -7.90 -7.98
CA ILE A 65 3.86 -8.21 -6.97
C ILE A 65 4.75 -6.99 -6.66
N PRO A 66 5.40 -6.34 -7.65
CA PRO A 66 6.23 -5.18 -7.36
C PRO A 66 5.40 -4.01 -6.83
N SER A 67 4.23 -3.73 -7.41
CA SER A 67 3.34 -2.65 -6.95
C SER A 67 2.93 -2.85 -5.50
N PHE A 68 2.58 -4.09 -5.13
CA PHE A 68 2.21 -4.46 -3.77
C PHE A 68 3.37 -4.21 -2.80
N LEU A 69 4.57 -4.70 -3.13
CA LEU A 69 5.75 -4.55 -2.28
C LEU A 69 6.11 -3.08 -2.07
N TYR A 70 6.15 -2.28 -3.13
CA TYR A 70 6.47 -0.86 -3.03
C TYR A 70 5.41 -0.09 -2.26
N LEU A 71 4.13 -0.25 -2.60
CA LEU A 71 3.05 0.48 -1.94
C LEU A 71 2.90 0.06 -0.48
N ALA A 72 3.01 -1.23 -0.16
CA ALA A 72 2.93 -1.69 1.23
C ALA A 72 4.06 -1.12 2.08
N LEU A 73 5.29 -1.12 1.56
CA LEU A 73 6.45 -0.59 2.28
C LEU A 73 6.36 0.93 2.45
N ILE A 74 6.08 1.67 1.37
CA ILE A 74 6.00 3.13 1.40
C ILE A 74 4.87 3.60 2.32
N SER A 75 3.70 2.99 2.22
CA SER A 75 2.55 3.36 3.06
C SER A 75 2.77 3.04 4.54
N ALA A 76 3.43 1.92 4.86
CA ALA A 76 3.80 1.59 6.22
C ALA A 76 4.76 2.65 6.80
N ILE A 77 5.83 2.98 6.07
CA ILE A 77 6.81 4.00 6.48
C ILE A 77 6.14 5.38 6.62
N ALA A 78 5.31 5.78 5.65
CA ALA A 78 4.60 7.05 5.70
C ALA A 78 3.69 7.16 6.93
N HIS A 79 2.93 6.10 7.23
CA HIS A 79 2.08 6.04 8.41
C HIS A 79 2.90 6.18 9.71
N LEU A 80 4.08 5.53 9.78
CA LEU A 80 4.99 5.67 10.91
C LEU A 80 5.49 7.11 11.06
N SER A 81 6.00 7.71 9.98
CA SER A 81 6.52 9.08 9.96
C SER A 81 5.47 10.10 10.40
N ILE A 82 4.25 10.02 9.84
CA ILE A 82 3.14 10.91 10.20
C ILE A 82 2.75 10.72 11.66
N SER A 83 2.68 9.47 12.14
CA SER A 83 2.35 9.19 13.54
C SER A 83 3.42 9.72 14.52
N ALA A 84 4.69 9.72 14.13
CA ALA A 84 5.78 10.26 14.93
C ALA A 84 5.73 11.80 14.97
N LEU A 85 5.55 12.45 13.81
CA LEU A 85 5.43 13.90 13.67
C LEU A 85 4.24 14.45 14.49
N THR A 86 3.06 13.87 14.30
CA THR A 86 1.83 14.30 15.01
C THR A 86 1.96 14.14 16.54
N ARG A 87 2.58 13.06 17.03
CA ARG A 87 2.85 12.89 18.47
C ARG A 87 3.85 13.90 19.02
N GLY A 88 4.88 14.25 18.24
CA GLY A 88 5.87 15.26 18.61
C GLY A 88 5.24 16.65 18.77
N LEU A 89 4.41 17.06 17.81
CA LEU A 89 3.68 18.32 17.84
C LEU A 89 2.73 18.41 19.05
N ASN A 90 1.99 17.33 19.34
CA ASN A 90 1.03 17.32 20.45
C ASN A 90 1.72 17.43 21.83
N LYS A 91 2.90 16.81 22.00
CA LYS A 91 3.71 16.96 23.22
C LYS A 91 4.22 18.38 23.43
N SER A 92 4.64 19.06 22.35
CA SER A 92 5.10 20.46 22.42
C SER A 92 3.98 21.41 22.86
N SER A 93 2.75 21.18 22.39
CA SER A 93 1.58 21.98 22.78
C SER A 93 1.22 21.85 24.28
N GLN A 94 1.27 20.63 24.85
CA GLN A 94 0.99 20.44 26.28
C GLN A 94 2.09 21.01 27.20
N GLY A 95 3.36 21.00 26.77
CA GLY A 95 4.45 21.61 27.53
C GLY A 95 4.25 23.12 27.73
N LYS A 96 3.79 23.83 26.69
CA LYS A 96 3.52 25.28 26.76
C LYS A 96 2.32 25.67 27.61
N ASN A 97 1.28 24.84 27.69
CA ASN A 97 0.09 25.15 28.49
C ASN A 97 0.32 24.97 30.00
N LYS A 98 1.24 24.08 30.42
CA LYS A 98 1.60 23.96 31.84
C LYS A 98 2.39 25.17 32.36
N THR A 99 3.32 25.71 31.57
CA THR A 99 4.17 26.84 32.00
C THR A 99 3.47 28.19 32.09
N LYS A 100 2.22 28.28 31.63
CA LYS A 100 1.39 29.49 31.74
C LYS A 100 0.37 29.44 32.89
N ALA A 101 0.23 28.28 33.55
CA ALA A 101 -0.72 28.07 34.63
C ALA A 101 -0.05 28.11 36.03
N ASP A 102 1.27 28.31 36.06
CA ASP A 102 2.09 28.56 37.26
C ASP A 102 2.53 30.03 37.26
#